data_AF-A0A8I1IUH9-F1
#
_entry.id   AF-A0A8I1IUH9-F1
#
_cell.length_a   1.000
_cell.length_b   1.000
_cell.length_c   1.000
_cell.angle_alpha   90.00
_cell.angle_beta   90.00
_cell.angle_gamma   90.00
#
_symmetry.space_group_name_H-M   'P 1'
#
loop_
_entity.id
_entity.type
_entity.pdbx_description
1 polymer ?
#
loop_
_entity_poly.entity_id
_entity_poly.type
_entity_poly.pdbx_seq_one_letter_code
_entity_poly.pdbx_strand_id
1 'polypeptide(L)'
;MTKLSDTQLVILSAAAQREDRNVLPLPGSLRGGAATKVVGALLKRALIAETVTESQTKADAALNRIWRNDEDGRAVLLYITDAGLAAIGVEPEGSDSAPTGADAAQSAEDPQDAPAEADPAPKARTPRAGTKQETLIAMLRAEGGATIDEMAAATGWAAHSIRGVLSGALKKKLGLAVTSEKVAGRARRYRLPAV
;
A
#
# COMPACT_ATOMS: atom_id res chain seq x y z
N MET A 1 -14.84 -16.90 -12.29
CA MET A 1 -14.62 -15.45 -12.09
C MET A 1 -13.78 -15.27 -10.83
N THR A 2 -12.52 -14.83 -10.94
CA THR A 2 -11.68 -14.63 -9.75
C THR A 2 -12.08 -13.34 -9.05
N LYS A 3 -12.59 -13.46 -7.82
CA LYS A 3 -12.99 -12.33 -6.99
C LYS A 3 -11.80 -11.36 -6.83
N LEU A 4 -12.05 -10.07 -7.03
CA LEU A 4 -11.06 -9.03 -6.74
C LEU A 4 -10.87 -8.91 -5.23
N SER A 5 -9.64 -8.63 -4.77
CA SER A 5 -9.41 -8.30 -3.37
C SER A 5 -9.84 -6.87 -3.06
N ASP A 6 -10.12 -6.57 -1.79
CA ASP A 6 -10.50 -5.22 -1.36
C ASP A 6 -9.47 -4.16 -1.78
N THR A 7 -8.17 -4.49 -1.70
CA THR A 7 -7.10 -3.61 -2.17
C THR A 7 -7.19 -3.36 -3.69
N GLN A 8 -7.51 -4.38 -4.49
CA GLN A 8 -7.68 -4.23 -5.94
C GLN A 8 -8.91 -3.38 -6.27
N LEU A 9 -10.01 -3.59 -5.55
CA LEU A 9 -11.23 -2.78 -5.70
C LEU A 9 -10.97 -1.30 -5.38
N VAL A 10 -10.27 -1.02 -4.27
CA VAL A 10 -9.91 0.37 -3.90
C VAL A 10 -9.05 1.03 -4.97
N ILE A 11 -8.08 0.32 -5.53
CA ILE A 11 -7.21 0.86 -6.59
C ILE A 11 -8.00 1.18 -7.86
N LEU A 12 -8.81 0.23 -8.35
CA LEU A 12 -9.57 0.41 -9.58
C LEU A 12 -10.65 1.49 -9.41
N SER A 13 -11.33 1.53 -8.26
CA SER A 13 -12.33 2.56 -7.95
C SER A 13 -11.71 3.95 -7.89
N ALA A 14 -10.53 4.09 -7.29
CA ALA A 14 -9.83 5.36 -7.24
C ALA A 14 -9.35 5.81 -8.63
N ALA A 15 -8.90 4.89 -9.48
CA ALA A 15 -8.49 5.20 -10.85
C ALA A 15 -9.69 5.61 -11.72
N ALA A 16 -10.83 4.95 -11.57
CA ALA A 16 -12.06 5.25 -12.31
C ALA A 16 -12.63 6.63 -12.03
N GLN A 17 -12.41 7.16 -10.83
CA GLN A 17 -12.87 8.50 -10.43
C GLN A 17 -11.95 9.63 -10.90
N ARG A 18 -10.80 9.32 -11.52
CA ARG A 18 -9.86 10.32 -12.02
C ARG A 18 -10.11 10.57 -13.50
N GLU A 19 -10.12 11.84 -13.89
CA GLU A 19 -10.25 12.25 -15.30
C GLU A 19 -9.15 11.63 -16.18
N ASP A 20 -7.93 11.53 -15.64
CA ASP A 20 -6.79 10.95 -16.35
C ASP A 20 -6.76 9.41 -16.34
N ARG A 21 -7.70 8.75 -15.65
CA ARG A 21 -7.75 7.29 -15.44
C ARG A 21 -6.46 6.69 -14.88
N ASN A 22 -5.58 7.52 -14.31
CA ASN A 22 -4.28 7.05 -13.84
C ASN A 22 -4.46 6.25 -12.54
N VAL A 23 -3.83 5.09 -12.46
CA VAL A 23 -3.89 4.19 -11.31
C VAL A 23 -3.15 4.79 -10.10
N LEU A 24 -2.18 5.65 -10.33
CA LEU A 24 -1.35 6.25 -9.29
C LEU A 24 -1.86 7.64 -8.85
N PRO A 25 -1.79 7.98 -7.54
CA PRO A 25 -1.10 7.27 -6.47
C PRO A 25 -1.82 6.01 -5.97
N LEU A 26 -1.03 5.01 -5.54
CA LEU A 26 -1.53 3.83 -4.82
C LEU A 26 -1.82 4.16 -3.35
N PRO A 27 -2.78 3.46 -2.72
CA PRO A 27 -3.11 3.62 -1.30
C PRO A 27 -1.86 3.53 -0.40
N GLY A 28 -1.83 4.35 0.67
CA GLY A 28 -0.72 4.45 1.62
C GLY A 28 -0.21 3.11 2.18
N SER A 29 -1.11 2.16 2.36
CA SER A 29 -0.86 0.81 2.85
C SER A 29 -0.10 -0.07 1.86
N LEU A 30 -0.06 0.30 0.58
CA LEU A 30 0.54 -0.46 -0.49
C LEU A 30 1.84 0.21 -0.97
N ARG A 31 2.98 -0.38 -0.59
CA ARG A 31 4.33 0.16 -0.87
C ARG A 31 5.31 -0.94 -1.25
N GLY A 32 6.35 -0.57 -2.00
CA GLY A 32 7.45 -1.46 -2.39
C GLY A 32 6.96 -2.75 -3.08
N GLY A 33 7.53 -3.90 -2.71
CA GLY A 33 7.22 -5.17 -3.36
C GLY A 33 5.76 -5.62 -3.27
N ALA A 34 4.98 -5.16 -2.29
CA ALA A 34 3.55 -5.44 -2.24
C ALA A 34 2.81 -4.71 -3.36
N ALA A 35 3.17 -3.44 -3.63
CA ALA A 35 2.65 -2.68 -4.76
C ALA A 35 2.96 -3.36 -6.09
N THR A 36 4.21 -3.78 -6.30
CA THR A 36 4.63 -4.50 -7.51
C THR A 36 3.80 -5.77 -7.73
N LYS A 37 3.51 -6.54 -6.68
CA LYS A 37 2.70 -7.76 -6.78
C LYS A 37 1.25 -7.46 -7.16
N VAL A 38 0.63 -6.47 -6.54
CA VAL A 38 -0.78 -6.12 -6.81
C VAL A 38 -0.92 -5.55 -8.22
N VAL A 39 -0.04 -4.61 -8.61
CA VAL A 39 0.00 -4.04 -9.96
C VAL A 39 0.24 -5.13 -11.00
N GLY A 40 1.22 -6.02 -10.79
CA GLY A 40 1.49 -7.14 -11.69
C GLY A 40 0.30 -8.10 -11.83
N ALA A 41 -0.46 -8.33 -10.75
CA ALA A 41 -1.67 -9.14 -10.81
C ALA A 41 -2.81 -8.45 -11.59
N LEU A 42 -2.94 -7.13 -11.49
CA LEU A 42 -3.92 -6.34 -12.25
C LEU A 42 -3.55 -6.29 -13.75
N LEU A 43 -2.26 -6.11 -14.07
CA LEU A 43 -1.73 -6.16 -15.45
C LEU A 43 -1.95 -7.54 -16.09
N LYS A 44 -1.65 -8.63 -15.36
CA LYS A 44 -1.86 -10.00 -15.84
C LYS A 44 -3.34 -10.29 -16.17
N ARG A 45 -4.26 -9.60 -15.51
CA ARG A 45 -5.71 -9.71 -15.73
C ARG A 45 -6.23 -8.67 -16.74
N ALA A 46 -5.34 -7.87 -17.35
CA ALA A 46 -5.66 -6.77 -18.25
C ALA A 46 -6.66 -5.74 -17.66
N LEU A 47 -6.71 -5.60 -16.33
CA LEU A 47 -7.58 -4.62 -15.64
C LEU A 47 -6.95 -3.24 -15.58
N ILE A 48 -5.64 -3.18 -15.76
CA ILE A 48 -4.87 -1.96 -15.95
C ILE A 48 -3.87 -2.19 -17.09
N ALA A 49 -3.38 -1.13 -17.71
CA ALA A 49 -2.40 -1.17 -18.79
C ALA A 49 -1.23 -0.23 -18.52
N GLU A 50 -0.04 -0.61 -19.01
CA GLU A 50 1.13 0.26 -19.05
C GLU A 50 1.16 1.05 -20.36
N THR A 51 1.46 2.34 -20.28
CA THR A 51 1.66 3.20 -21.46
C THR A 51 3.00 3.91 -21.31
N VAL A 52 3.88 3.69 -22.28
CA VAL A 52 5.15 4.42 -22.39
C VAL A 52 4.85 5.80 -22.96
N THR A 53 5.37 6.84 -22.33
CA THR A 53 5.25 8.22 -22.81
C THR A 53 6.56 8.67 -23.45
N GLU A 54 6.53 9.72 -24.27
CA GLU A 54 7.75 10.33 -24.80
C GLU A 54 8.54 11.11 -23.74
N SER A 55 7.91 11.39 -22.59
CA SER A 55 8.54 12.12 -21.50
C SER A 55 9.60 11.28 -20.79
N GLN A 56 10.78 11.86 -20.57
CA GLN A 56 11.84 11.28 -19.73
C GLN A 56 11.77 11.76 -18.27
N THR A 57 10.62 12.32 -17.84
CA THR A 57 10.44 12.68 -16.43
C THR A 57 10.68 11.45 -15.56
N LYS A 58 11.60 11.54 -14.60
CA LYS A 58 11.87 10.45 -13.67
C LYS A 58 10.66 10.23 -12.78
N ALA A 59 10.43 8.98 -12.40
CA ALA A 59 9.47 8.65 -11.36
C ALA A 59 9.82 9.43 -10.07
N ASP A 60 9.04 10.49 -9.81
CA ASP A 60 9.17 11.31 -8.62
C ASP A 60 8.22 10.80 -7.52
N ALA A 61 8.78 10.53 -6.35
CA ALA A 61 8.03 10.15 -5.16
C ALA A 61 7.05 11.23 -4.69
N ALA A 62 7.25 12.50 -5.09
CA ALA A 62 6.33 13.60 -4.82
C ALA A 62 5.14 13.59 -5.78
N LEU A 63 5.37 13.38 -7.08
CA LEU A 63 4.31 13.42 -8.10
C LEU A 63 3.46 12.15 -8.15
N ASN A 64 3.97 11.01 -7.66
CA ASN A 64 3.28 9.71 -7.55
C ASN A 64 2.38 9.37 -8.76
N ARG A 65 2.76 9.79 -9.97
CA ARG A 65 1.99 9.63 -11.21
C ARG A 65 2.66 8.69 -12.21
N ILE A 66 3.97 8.54 -12.10
CA ILE A 66 4.80 7.71 -12.97
C ILE A 66 5.11 6.42 -12.23
N TRP A 67 4.84 5.29 -12.87
CA TRP A 67 5.02 3.97 -12.28
C TRP A 67 6.49 3.56 -12.26
N ARG A 68 7.14 3.71 -13.41
CA ARG A 68 8.54 3.38 -13.64
C ARG A 68 9.04 4.13 -14.86
N ASN A 69 10.34 4.10 -15.08
CA ASN A 69 10.92 4.45 -16.37
C ASN A 69 11.27 3.14 -17.12
N ASP A 70 11.24 3.16 -18.45
CA ASP A 70 11.73 2.07 -19.29
C ASP A 70 13.27 2.07 -19.41
N GLU A 71 13.82 1.21 -20.26
CA GLU A 71 15.27 1.09 -20.48
C GLU A 71 15.88 2.36 -21.08
N ASP A 72 15.08 3.13 -21.82
CA ASP A 72 15.45 4.40 -22.44
C ASP A 72 15.22 5.60 -21.51
N GLY A 73 14.74 5.36 -20.28
CA GLY A 73 14.42 6.41 -19.30
C GLY A 73 13.06 7.08 -19.52
N ARG A 74 12.23 6.60 -20.45
CA ARG A 74 10.88 7.12 -20.71
C ARG A 74 9.90 6.72 -19.61
N ALA A 75 9.04 7.66 -19.22
CA ALA A 75 8.06 7.46 -18.17
C ALA A 75 6.97 6.48 -18.63
N VAL A 76 6.72 5.48 -17.80
CA VAL A 76 5.66 4.50 -17.93
C VAL A 76 4.57 4.85 -16.94
N LEU A 77 3.36 5.06 -17.45
CA LEU A 77 2.16 5.33 -16.65
C LEU A 77 1.25 4.10 -16.63
N LEU A 78 0.36 4.06 -15.64
CA LEU A 78 -0.62 2.99 -15.46
C LEU A 78 -2.03 3.56 -15.58
N TYR A 79 -2.85 2.97 -16.43
CA TYR A 79 -4.24 3.40 -16.62
C TYR A 79 -5.21 2.24 -16.39
N ILE A 80 -6.38 2.53 -15.83
CA ILE A 80 -7.48 1.56 -15.78
C ILE A 80 -8.03 1.31 -17.20
N THR A 81 -8.26 0.04 -17.54
CA THR A 81 -8.84 -0.37 -18.83
C THR A 81 -10.36 -0.48 -18.72
N ASP A 82 -11.06 -0.61 -19.85
CA ASP A 82 -12.51 -0.86 -19.86
C ASP A 82 -12.87 -2.18 -19.16
N ALA A 83 -12.02 -3.20 -19.27
CA ALA A 83 -12.17 -4.44 -18.50
C ALA A 83 -12.00 -4.21 -16.99
N GLY A 84 -11.11 -3.28 -16.59
CA GLY A 84 -10.95 -2.83 -15.21
C GLY A 84 -12.19 -2.11 -14.67
N LEU A 85 -12.79 -1.23 -15.49
CA LEU A 85 -14.03 -0.52 -15.17
C LEU A 85 -15.21 -1.49 -15.03
N ALA A 86 -15.41 -2.37 -16.02
CA ALA A 86 -16.44 -3.40 -15.96
C ALA A 86 -16.29 -4.31 -14.73
N ALA A 87 -15.05 -4.62 -14.32
CA ALA A 87 -14.78 -5.46 -13.16
C ALA A 87 -15.17 -4.81 -11.80
N ILE A 88 -15.36 -3.49 -11.76
CA ILE A 88 -15.90 -2.76 -10.61
C ILE A 88 -17.36 -2.30 -10.82
N GLY A 89 -18.01 -2.73 -11.92
CA GLY A 89 -19.38 -2.37 -12.25
C GLY A 89 -19.56 -0.96 -12.84
N VAL A 90 -18.49 -0.38 -13.40
CA VAL A 90 -18.55 0.89 -14.12
C VAL A 90 -18.57 0.60 -15.62
N GLU A 91 -19.66 0.98 -16.29
CA GLU A 91 -19.77 0.90 -17.75
C GLU A 91 -18.99 2.08 -18.37
N PRO A 92 -18.17 1.85 -19.43
CA PRO A 92 -17.49 2.95 -20.11
C PRO A 92 -18.50 3.80 -20.87
N GLU A 93 -18.62 5.08 -20.50
CA GLU A 93 -19.40 6.08 -21.25
C GLU A 93 -18.85 6.19 -22.68
N GLY A 94 -19.58 5.61 -23.64
CA GLY A 94 -19.12 5.48 -25.03
C GLY A 94 -19.98 4.59 -25.95
N SER A 95 -21.30 4.73 -25.92
CA SER A 95 -22.12 4.58 -27.13
C SER A 95 -22.85 5.89 -27.38
N ASP A 96 -22.41 6.60 -28.41
CA ASP A 96 -22.80 7.97 -28.73
C ASP A 96 -24.24 8.03 -29.27
N SER A 97 -25.07 8.88 -28.65
CA SER A 97 -26.23 9.52 -29.29
C SER A 97 -26.53 10.81 -28.52
N ALA A 98 -26.19 11.93 -29.15
CA ALA A 98 -26.25 13.30 -28.64
C ALA A 98 -27.70 13.88 -28.63
N PRO A 99 -27.92 15.19 -28.34
CA PRO A 99 -28.50 15.67 -27.07
C PRO A 99 -29.82 16.44 -27.24
N THR A 100 -30.68 16.44 -26.23
CA THR A 100 -31.77 17.43 -26.01
C THR A 100 -32.22 17.23 -24.57
N GLY A 101 -32.35 18.19 -23.66
CA GLY A 101 -32.26 19.64 -23.67
C GLY A 101 -32.96 20.08 -22.39
N ALA A 102 -32.31 20.98 -21.63
CA ALA A 102 -32.88 21.86 -20.60
C ALA A 102 -33.76 21.25 -19.48
N ASP A 103 -33.30 21.33 -18.23
CA ASP A 103 -33.70 22.50 -17.42
C ASP A 103 -32.69 22.79 -16.30
N ALA A 104 -32.54 24.07 -16.02
CA ALA A 104 -31.58 24.66 -15.11
C ALA A 104 -32.15 24.84 -13.69
N ALA A 105 -31.29 25.38 -12.81
CA ALA A 105 -31.57 25.96 -11.49
C ALA A 105 -31.57 24.96 -10.31
N GLN A 106 -30.47 24.89 -9.57
CA GLN A 106 -30.14 25.73 -8.41
C GLN A 106 -30.98 25.44 -7.17
N SER A 107 -30.31 24.99 -6.10
CA SER A 107 -30.38 25.49 -4.70
C SER A 107 -29.70 24.41 -3.83
N ALA A 108 -28.50 24.60 -3.28
CA ALA A 108 -28.18 25.48 -2.16
C ALA A 108 -29.13 25.29 -0.97
N GLU A 109 -28.90 24.26 -0.15
CA GLU A 109 -29.27 24.23 1.27
C GLU A 109 -28.25 23.38 2.05
N ASP A 110 -27.23 24.06 2.60
CA ASP A 110 -26.77 23.78 3.97
C ASP A 110 -27.81 24.39 4.91
N PRO A 111 -28.16 23.76 6.05
CA PRO A 111 -27.56 24.23 7.31
C PRO A 111 -27.32 23.17 8.42
N GLN A 112 -26.09 23.19 8.93
CA GLN A 112 -25.65 23.40 10.33
C GLN A 112 -25.94 22.41 11.49
N ASP A 113 -24.82 22.10 12.18
CA ASP A 113 -24.56 21.99 13.64
C ASP A 113 -25.41 21.02 14.49
N ALA A 114 -24.90 20.18 15.39
CA ALA A 114 -23.60 19.92 16.03
C ALA A 114 -23.79 18.65 16.93
N PRO A 115 -22.97 18.36 17.96
CA PRO A 115 -21.61 17.82 17.93
C PRO A 115 -21.48 16.50 18.72
N ALA A 116 -20.49 15.66 18.41
CA ALA A 116 -20.00 14.63 19.35
C ALA A 116 -18.50 14.33 19.12
N GLU A 117 -17.69 15.08 19.86
CA GLU A 117 -16.39 14.73 20.46
C GLU A 117 -15.66 13.44 20.00
N ALA A 118 -14.47 13.63 19.39
CA ALA A 118 -13.21 13.07 19.89
C ALA A 118 -12.00 13.69 19.16
N ASP A 119 -11.26 14.54 19.87
CA ASP A 119 -9.89 15.00 19.57
C ASP A 119 -8.85 13.85 19.79
N PRO A 120 -7.54 14.01 19.46
CA PRO A 120 -6.89 14.85 18.47
C PRO A 120 -5.96 14.07 17.51
N ALA A 121 -5.56 14.74 16.42
CA ALA A 121 -4.51 14.34 15.49
C ALA A 121 -3.15 13.97 16.14
N PRO A 122 -2.24 13.32 15.38
CA PRO A 122 -0.84 13.69 15.47
C PRO A 122 -0.32 14.23 14.14
N LYS A 123 0.03 15.52 14.22
CA LYS A 123 0.93 16.24 13.32
C LYS A 123 2.25 15.48 13.12
N ALA A 124 2.85 15.75 11.97
CA ALA A 124 4.22 15.47 11.56
C ALA A 124 5.19 15.16 12.71
N ARG A 125 5.88 14.02 12.60
CA ARG A 125 7.09 13.73 13.37
C ARG A 125 8.24 13.52 12.39
N THR A 126 9.18 14.45 12.44
CA THR A 126 10.60 14.32 12.04
C THR A 126 11.17 12.95 12.45
N PRO A 127 12.26 12.46 11.81
CA PRO A 127 12.71 11.08 11.96
C PRO A 127 13.11 10.80 13.42
N ARG A 128 12.22 10.12 14.16
CA ARG A 128 12.48 9.74 15.55
C ARG A 128 13.22 8.40 15.55
N ALA A 129 14.41 8.40 16.13
CA ALA A 129 14.94 7.22 16.82
C ALA A 129 13.84 6.63 17.73
N GLY A 130 13.64 5.31 17.69
CA GLY A 130 12.54 4.61 18.36
C GLY A 130 11.56 3.92 17.41
N THR A 131 12.03 3.36 16.29
CA THR A 131 11.14 2.55 15.43
C THR A 131 10.80 1.23 16.13
N LYS A 132 9.58 0.73 15.98
CA LYS A 132 9.16 -0.58 16.54
C LYS A 132 10.12 -1.72 16.17
N GLN A 133 10.88 -1.56 15.09
CA GLN A 133 11.96 -2.44 14.68
C GLN A 133 13.18 -2.40 15.61
N GLU A 134 13.59 -1.23 16.13
CA GLU A 134 14.64 -1.11 17.14
C GLU A 134 14.23 -1.75 18.46
N THR A 135 12.96 -1.59 18.88
CA THR A 135 12.42 -2.32 20.05
C THR A 135 12.54 -3.83 19.87
N LEU A 136 12.21 -4.32 18.68
CA LEU A 136 12.29 -5.75 18.34
C LEU A 136 13.75 -6.24 18.32
N ILE A 137 14.68 -5.45 17.77
CA ILE A 137 16.12 -5.75 17.79
C ILE A 137 16.66 -5.76 19.23
N ALA A 138 16.26 -4.81 20.07
CA ALA A 138 16.66 -4.75 21.48
C ALA A 138 16.16 -5.99 22.26
N MET A 139 14.91 -6.39 22.06
CA MET A 139 14.34 -7.61 22.67
C MET A 139 15.06 -8.89 22.20
N LEU A 140 15.48 -8.96 20.94
CA LEU A 140 16.23 -10.10 20.43
C LEU A 140 17.69 -10.14 20.91
N ARG A 141 18.27 -8.96 21.25
CA ARG A 141 19.60 -8.83 21.85
C ARG A 141 19.61 -9.05 23.37
N ALA A 142 18.45 -8.95 24.03
CA ALA A 142 18.32 -9.20 25.45
C ALA A 142 18.68 -10.66 25.82
N GLU A 143 19.15 -10.85 27.04
CA GLU A 143 19.58 -12.15 27.54
C GLU A 143 18.39 -13.15 27.54
N GLY A 144 18.47 -14.17 26.68
CA GLY A 144 17.41 -15.17 26.49
C GLY A 144 16.56 -14.99 25.22
N GLY A 145 16.68 -13.85 24.53
CA GLY A 145 15.92 -13.52 23.33
C GLY A 145 14.43 -13.30 23.59
N ALA A 146 13.64 -13.31 22.51
CA ALA A 146 12.21 -13.07 22.58
C ALA A 146 11.41 -14.08 21.75
N THR A 147 10.22 -14.43 22.24
CA THR A 147 9.21 -15.20 21.51
C THR A 147 8.38 -14.27 20.61
N ILE A 148 7.67 -14.85 19.63
CA ILE A 148 6.78 -14.07 18.77
C ILE A 148 5.69 -13.37 19.56
N ASP A 149 5.16 -14.02 20.61
CA ASP A 149 4.07 -13.47 21.40
C ASP A 149 4.54 -12.29 22.28
N GLU A 150 5.73 -12.39 22.87
CA GLU A 150 6.37 -11.27 23.59
C GLU A 150 6.65 -10.10 22.64
N MET A 151 7.18 -10.37 21.44
CA MET A 151 7.42 -9.34 20.42
C MET A 151 6.10 -8.71 19.93
N ALA A 152 5.01 -9.48 19.86
CA ALA A 152 3.69 -8.99 19.48
C ALA A 152 3.12 -8.08 20.56
N ALA A 153 3.20 -8.47 21.82
CA ALA A 153 2.76 -7.67 22.95
C ALA A 153 3.51 -6.33 23.03
N ALA A 154 4.83 -6.33 22.81
CA ALA A 154 5.65 -5.13 22.89
C ALA A 154 5.47 -4.15 21.72
N THR A 155 5.13 -4.65 20.52
CA THR A 155 5.07 -3.82 19.29
C THR A 155 3.64 -3.53 18.81
N GLY A 156 2.67 -4.32 19.28
CA GLY A 156 1.31 -4.37 18.76
C GLY A 156 1.23 -4.98 17.35
N TRP A 157 2.25 -5.72 16.91
CA TRP A 157 2.25 -6.38 15.60
C TRP A 157 1.69 -7.79 15.67
N ALA A 158 0.98 -8.18 14.61
CA ALA A 158 0.54 -9.55 14.45
C ALA A 158 1.75 -10.50 14.27
N ALA A 159 1.59 -11.75 14.71
CA ALA A 159 2.63 -12.77 14.66
C ALA A 159 3.26 -12.96 13.27
N HIS A 160 2.47 -12.86 12.20
CA HIS A 160 2.96 -12.99 10.82
C HIS A 160 3.78 -11.78 10.37
N SER A 161 3.49 -10.58 10.87
CA SER A 161 4.29 -9.36 10.62
C SER A 161 5.66 -9.48 11.28
N ILE A 162 5.73 -9.99 12.51
CA ILE A 162 7.00 -10.24 13.22
C ILE A 162 7.85 -11.27 12.48
N ARG A 163 7.25 -12.36 12.00
CA ARG A 163 7.94 -13.35 11.16
C ARG A 163 8.50 -12.72 9.87
N GLY A 164 7.75 -11.79 9.27
CA GLY A 164 8.20 -11.02 8.10
C GLY A 164 9.39 -10.12 8.41
N VAL A 165 9.39 -9.45 9.57
CA VAL A 165 10.49 -8.58 10.01
C VAL A 165 11.74 -9.39 10.35
N LEU A 166 11.61 -10.51 11.07
CA LEU A 166 12.73 -11.42 11.39
C LEU A 166 13.43 -11.93 10.12
N SER A 167 12.65 -12.39 9.14
CA SER A 167 13.18 -13.01 7.92
C SER A 167 13.61 -12.01 6.85
N GLY A 168 12.93 -10.87 6.76
CA GLY A 168 13.15 -9.85 5.74
C GLY A 168 14.04 -8.71 6.23
N ALA A 169 13.53 -7.93 7.18
CA ALA A 169 14.22 -6.73 7.63
C ALA A 169 15.52 -7.06 8.40
N LEU A 170 15.47 -8.00 9.35
CA LEU A 170 16.63 -8.33 10.18
C LEU A 170 17.64 -9.18 9.42
N LYS A 171 17.21 -10.30 8.83
CA LYS A 171 18.13 -11.22 8.13
C LYS A 171 18.59 -10.72 6.75
N LYS A 172 17.68 -10.26 5.88
CA LYS A 172 18.04 -9.89 4.49
C LYS A 172 18.51 -8.45 4.34
N LYS A 173 17.86 -7.49 5.01
CA LYS A 173 18.21 -6.06 4.85
C LYS A 173 19.33 -5.63 5.79
N LEU A 174 19.30 -6.05 7.05
CA LEU A 174 20.30 -5.67 8.06
C LEU A 174 21.43 -6.71 8.22
N GLY A 175 21.34 -7.86 7.56
CA GLY A 175 22.38 -8.90 7.64
C GLY A 175 22.55 -9.54 9.02
N LEU A 176 21.56 -9.38 9.91
CA LEU A 176 21.66 -9.85 11.29
C LEU A 176 21.42 -11.36 11.37
N ALA A 177 22.30 -12.07 12.09
CA ALA A 177 22.22 -13.50 12.30
C ALA A 177 21.15 -13.86 13.35
N VAL A 178 19.89 -13.92 12.93
CA VAL A 178 18.78 -14.36 13.79
C VAL A 178 18.85 -15.87 14.01
N THR A 179 19.10 -16.31 15.25
CA THR A 179 19.01 -17.71 15.66
C THR A 179 17.63 -17.99 16.27
N SER A 180 17.16 -19.23 16.13
CA SER A 180 15.89 -19.66 16.73
C SER A 180 16.07 -20.94 17.51
N GLU A 181 15.57 -20.98 18.74
CA GLU A 181 15.61 -22.14 19.61
C GLU A 181 14.19 -22.62 19.91
N LYS A 182 13.99 -23.94 19.85
CA LYS A 182 12.74 -24.57 20.27
C LYS A 182 13.03 -25.39 21.52
N VAL A 183 12.60 -24.88 22.68
CA VAL A 183 12.67 -25.61 23.95
C VAL A 183 11.43 -26.50 24.05
N ALA A 184 11.60 -27.77 24.39
CA ALA A 184 10.48 -28.71 24.55
C ALA A 184 9.46 -28.17 25.57
N GLY A 185 8.19 -28.05 25.16
CA GLY A 185 7.12 -27.50 25.99
C GLY A 185 7.05 -25.96 26.06
N ARG A 186 7.85 -25.20 25.30
CA ARG A 186 7.80 -23.73 25.25
C ARG A 186 7.69 -23.18 23.82
N ALA A 187 7.24 -21.93 23.72
CA ALA A 187 7.22 -21.19 22.45
C ALA A 187 8.63 -21.01 21.88
N ARG A 188 8.75 -20.97 20.54
CA ARG A 188 10.03 -20.77 19.84
C ARG A 188 10.59 -19.38 20.18
N ARG A 189 11.84 -19.34 20.65
CA ARG A 189 12.58 -18.12 20.98
C ARG A 189 13.51 -17.73 19.84
N TYR A 190 13.64 -16.43 19.62
CA TYR A 190 14.51 -15.84 18.62
C TYR A 190 15.57 -14.98 19.32
N ARG A 191 16.82 -15.05 18.85
CA ARG A 191 17.95 -14.31 19.42
C ARG A 191 18.81 -13.69 18.31
N LEU A 192 19.45 -12.59 18.65
CA LEU A 192 20.57 -12.02 17.91
C LEU A 192 21.85 -12.18 18.73
N PRO A 193 23.00 -12.44 18.10
CA PRO A 193 24.28 -12.38 18.81
C PRO A 193 24.47 -10.96 19.37
N ALA A 194 24.98 -10.86 20.60
CA ALA A 194 25.47 -9.60 21.11
C ALA A 194 26.59 -9.11 20.18
N VAL A 195 26.51 -7.85 19.76
CA VAL A 195 27.56 -7.18 18.99
C VAL A 195 28.55 -6.57 19.97
#